data_AF-H9F729-F1
#
_entry.id   AF-H9F729-F1
#
_cell.length_a   1.000
_cell.length_b   1.000
_cell.length_c   1.000
_cell.angle_alpha   90.00
_cell.angle_beta   90.00
_cell.angle_gamma   90.00
#
_symmetry.space_group_name_H-M   'P 1'
#
loop_
_entity.id
_entity.type
_entity.pdbx_description
1 polymer ?
#
loop_
_entity_poly.entity_id
_entity_poly.type
_entity_poly.pdbx_seq_one_letter_code
_entity_poly.pdbx_strand_id
1 'polypeptide(L)'
;PPLGGERNGAQQGRLSVGSVYRPNQNGRGLPDLVPDPNYVQASTYVQRAHLYSLRCAAEEKCLASTAYAPEATDYDVRVLLRFPQRVKNQGTADFLPNRPRHTWEWHSCHQHYHSMDEFSHYDLLDAATGKKVAEGHKASFCLEDSTCDFGNLKRYACTSHTQGLSPGCYDTYNADIDCQWIDITDVQPGNYILKVHVNPKYIVLESDFTNNVVRCNIHYTGRYVSTTNCKIVQS
;
A
#
# COMPACT_ATOMS: atom_id res chain seq x y z
N PRO A 1 62.32 -0.60 -46.88
CA PRO A 1 61.32 -1.46 -46.19
C PRO A 1 61.55 -1.49 -44.66
N PRO A 2 60.57 -1.14 -43.82
CA PRO A 2 59.48 -0.14 -43.91
C PRO A 2 59.70 1.04 -42.89
N LEU A 3 59.18 2.26 -43.12
CA LEU A 3 57.88 2.88 -42.67
C LEU A 3 57.77 3.02 -41.13
N GLY A 4 57.44 4.14 -40.48
CA GLY A 4 56.66 5.31 -40.87
C GLY A 4 55.47 5.46 -39.90
N GLY A 5 55.28 6.63 -39.30
CA GLY A 5 53.98 7.11 -38.81
C GLY A 5 53.75 7.18 -37.29
N GLU A 6 53.73 8.41 -36.77
CA GLU A 6 52.93 8.79 -35.60
C GLU A 6 51.46 8.40 -35.82
N ARG A 7 50.84 7.74 -34.84
CA ARG A 7 49.39 7.76 -34.65
C ARG A 7 49.03 7.71 -33.17
N ASN A 8 48.48 8.83 -32.70
CA ASN A 8 47.65 8.94 -31.50
C ASN A 8 46.52 7.90 -31.56
N GLY A 9 46.62 6.86 -30.74
CA GLY A 9 45.56 5.91 -30.48
C GLY A 9 44.72 6.35 -29.30
N ALA A 10 43.81 7.31 -29.53
CA ALA A 10 42.70 7.54 -28.62
C ALA A 10 41.79 6.29 -28.65
N GLN A 11 41.97 5.36 -27.72
CA GLN A 11 40.94 4.37 -27.43
C GLN A 11 39.82 5.11 -26.69
N GLN A 12 38.83 5.54 -27.46
CA GLN A 12 37.51 5.92 -27.01
C GLN A 12 37.00 4.84 -26.06
N GLY A 13 37.08 5.15 -24.75
CA GLY A 13 36.28 4.46 -23.76
C GLY A 13 34.83 4.59 -24.19
N ARG A 14 34.21 3.45 -24.54
CA ARG A 14 32.77 3.36 -24.77
C ARG A 14 32.09 3.98 -23.55
N LEU A 15 31.50 5.16 -23.73
CA LEU A 15 30.58 5.76 -22.79
C LEU A 15 29.38 4.81 -22.71
N SER A 16 29.38 3.95 -21.70
CA SER A 16 28.19 3.20 -21.30
C SER A 16 27.17 4.21 -20.83
N VAL A 17 26.15 4.44 -21.67
CA VAL A 17 24.93 5.16 -21.30
C VAL A 17 24.21 4.28 -20.29
N GLY A 18 24.44 4.55 -19.02
CA GLY A 18 23.93 3.74 -17.92
C GLY A 18 24.56 4.21 -16.62
N SER A 19 24.29 5.45 -16.23
CA SER A 19 24.48 5.87 -14.85
C SER A 19 23.46 5.11 -14.01
N VAL A 20 23.85 3.91 -13.58
CA VAL A 20 23.14 3.17 -12.54
C VAL A 20 23.24 4.03 -11.29
N TYR A 21 22.12 4.58 -10.85
CA TYR A 21 22.02 5.20 -9.55
C TYR A 21 22.49 4.18 -8.50
N ARG A 22 23.69 4.38 -7.95
CA ARG A 22 24.20 3.63 -6.81
C ARG A 22 23.90 4.47 -5.58
N PRO A 23 23.07 4.01 -4.63
CA PRO A 23 22.90 4.71 -3.37
C PRO A 23 24.25 4.85 -2.69
N ASN A 24 24.52 6.05 -2.19
CA ASN A 24 25.71 6.35 -1.41
C ASN A 24 25.70 5.47 -0.14
N GLN A 25 26.65 4.53 -0.02
CA GLN A 25 26.74 3.62 1.12
C GLN A 25 27.25 4.29 2.42
N ASN A 26 27.34 5.63 2.44
CA ASN A 26 27.84 6.42 3.56
C ASN A 26 26.75 7.18 4.36
N GLY A 27 25.52 6.65 4.42
CA GLY A 27 24.53 6.92 5.47
C GLY A 27 23.72 8.23 5.39
N ARG A 28 22.43 8.10 5.80
CA ARG A 28 21.43 9.14 6.18
C ARG A 28 20.42 9.63 5.13
N GLY A 29 19.99 8.77 4.21
CA GLY A 29 18.65 8.93 3.64
C GLY A 29 17.59 8.33 4.57
N LEU A 30 16.36 8.86 4.55
CA LEU A 30 15.18 8.20 5.12
C LEU A 30 14.17 7.94 3.99
N PRO A 31 13.34 6.89 4.10
CA PRO A 31 12.17 6.73 3.24
C PRO A 31 11.15 7.86 3.48
N ASP A 32 10.23 8.03 2.54
CA ASP A 32 9.10 8.97 2.64
C ASP A 32 7.93 8.39 1.85
N LEU A 33 6.93 7.91 2.57
CA LEU A 33 5.78 7.19 2.05
C LEU A 33 4.63 8.13 1.76
N VAL A 34 4.31 8.26 0.47
CA VAL A 34 3.19 9.08 0.01
C VAL A 34 2.11 8.20 -0.62
N PRO A 35 0.97 8.02 0.05
CA PRO A 35 -0.21 7.40 -0.55
C PRO A 35 -0.78 8.28 -1.67
N ASP A 36 -1.23 7.67 -2.76
CA ASP A 36 -1.79 8.36 -3.91
C ASP A 36 -3.32 8.57 -3.76
N PRO A 37 -3.79 9.81 -3.54
CA PRO A 37 -5.22 10.09 -3.39
C PRO A 37 -6.02 9.83 -4.67
N ASN A 38 -5.41 10.00 -5.85
CA ASN A 38 -6.11 9.81 -7.11
C ASN A 38 -6.42 8.33 -7.35
N TYR A 39 -5.51 7.45 -6.95
CA TYR A 39 -5.71 6.00 -7.08
C TYR A 39 -6.89 5.54 -6.22
N VAL A 40 -6.96 6.00 -4.97
CA VAL A 40 -8.11 5.76 -4.07
C VAL A 40 -9.41 6.26 -4.71
N GLN A 41 -9.42 7.52 -5.18
CA GLN A 41 -10.62 8.14 -5.76
C GLN A 41 -11.13 7.41 -7.01
N ALA A 42 -10.22 6.96 -7.88
CA ALA A 42 -10.56 6.43 -9.18
C ALA A 42 -11.31 5.09 -9.14
N SER A 43 -11.09 4.28 -8.10
CA SER A 43 -11.59 2.90 -8.06
C SER A 43 -12.10 2.48 -6.68
N THR A 44 -12.76 3.39 -5.96
CA THR A 44 -13.53 3.01 -4.77
C THR A 44 -14.91 2.52 -5.19
N TYR A 45 -15.33 1.35 -4.69
CA TYR A 45 -16.66 0.79 -4.96
C TYR A 45 -17.20 -0.03 -3.78
N VAL A 46 -18.49 -0.34 -3.83
CA VAL A 46 -19.14 -1.24 -2.87
C VAL A 46 -19.26 -2.63 -3.48
N GLN A 47 -18.81 -3.65 -2.77
CA GLN A 47 -19.05 -5.04 -3.10
C GLN A 47 -19.96 -5.68 -2.04
N ARG A 48 -20.90 -6.52 -2.49
CA ARG A 48 -21.63 -7.46 -1.63
C ARG A 48 -21.08 -8.85 -1.88
N ALA A 49 -20.64 -9.53 -0.83
CA ALA A 49 -20.06 -10.86 -0.92
C ALA A 49 -20.57 -11.73 0.24
N HIS A 50 -20.82 -13.00 -0.04
CA HIS A 50 -21.21 -13.96 1.00
C HIS A 50 -19.99 -14.39 1.81
N LEU A 51 -20.17 -14.70 3.09
CA LEU A 51 -19.08 -15.16 3.96
C LEU A 51 -18.35 -16.39 3.43
N TYR A 52 -19.02 -17.33 2.76
CA TYR A 52 -18.37 -18.49 2.16
C TYR A 52 -17.30 -18.12 1.11
N SER A 53 -17.44 -16.95 0.46
CA SER A 53 -16.48 -16.44 -0.52
C SER A 53 -15.34 -15.61 0.10
N LEU A 54 -15.47 -15.27 1.39
CA LEU A 54 -14.55 -14.42 2.12
C LEU A 54 -13.75 -15.19 3.19
N ARG A 55 -13.69 -16.53 3.10
CA ARG A 55 -13.06 -17.39 4.12
C ARG A 55 -11.62 -16.99 4.43
N CYS A 56 -10.85 -16.70 3.38
CA CYS A 56 -9.46 -16.24 3.51
C CYS A 56 -9.36 -14.93 4.30
N ALA A 57 -10.06 -13.91 3.85
CA ALA A 57 -10.13 -12.64 4.56
C ALA A 57 -10.71 -12.77 5.99
N ALA A 58 -11.60 -13.74 6.22
CA ALA A 58 -12.15 -14.03 7.53
C ALA A 58 -11.09 -14.64 8.47
N GLU A 59 -10.28 -15.58 7.99
CA GLU A 59 -9.13 -16.16 8.72
C GLU A 59 -8.11 -15.07 9.11
N GLU A 60 -7.91 -14.09 8.23
CA GLU A 60 -7.00 -12.96 8.44
C GLU A 60 -7.61 -11.79 9.24
N LYS A 61 -8.82 -11.95 9.79
CA LYS A 61 -9.50 -10.92 10.59
C LYS A 61 -9.75 -9.60 9.85
N CYS A 62 -10.11 -9.68 8.57
CA CYS A 62 -10.37 -8.53 7.70
C CYS A 62 -11.84 -8.08 7.63
N LEU A 63 -12.74 -8.69 8.40
CA LEU A 63 -14.17 -8.33 8.45
C LEU A 63 -14.52 -7.70 9.79
N ALA A 64 -15.68 -7.04 9.88
CA ALA A 64 -16.16 -6.49 11.15
C ALA A 64 -16.53 -7.63 12.13
N SER A 65 -16.52 -7.35 13.43
CA SER A 65 -16.77 -8.35 14.48
C SER A 65 -18.06 -9.15 14.29
N THR A 66 -19.11 -8.54 13.72
CA THR A 66 -20.39 -9.19 13.40
C THR A 66 -20.26 -10.35 12.41
N ALA A 67 -19.20 -10.39 11.59
CA ALA A 67 -18.90 -11.52 10.70
C ALA A 67 -18.43 -12.78 11.44
N TYR A 68 -18.00 -12.65 12.70
CA TYR A 68 -17.45 -13.73 13.52
C TYR A 68 -18.36 -14.13 14.68
N ALA A 69 -19.57 -13.55 14.74
CA ALA A 69 -20.53 -13.86 15.78
C ALA A 69 -20.98 -15.34 15.69
N PRO A 70 -21.32 -16.00 16.80
CA PRO A 70 -21.75 -17.41 16.79
C PRO A 70 -22.95 -17.70 15.87
N GLU A 71 -23.80 -16.71 15.64
CA GLU A 71 -24.96 -16.75 14.77
C GLU A 71 -24.64 -16.52 13.28
N ALA A 72 -23.44 -16.05 12.96
CA ALA A 72 -23.05 -15.78 11.58
C ALA A 72 -22.95 -17.07 10.78
N THR A 73 -23.52 -17.07 9.58
CA THR A 73 -23.52 -18.21 8.66
C THR A 73 -22.77 -17.89 7.39
N ASP A 74 -22.25 -18.93 6.74
CA ASP A 74 -21.57 -18.82 5.44
C ASP A 74 -22.40 -18.09 4.35
N TYR A 75 -23.73 -18.05 4.50
CA TYR A 75 -24.63 -17.39 3.56
C TYR A 75 -24.89 -15.92 3.88
N ASP A 76 -24.44 -15.42 5.02
CA ASP A 76 -24.60 -14.01 5.36
C ASP A 76 -23.79 -13.14 4.40
N VAL A 77 -24.37 -12.00 4.06
CA VAL A 77 -23.78 -11.06 3.09
C VAL A 77 -23.05 -9.96 3.84
N ARG A 78 -21.78 -9.78 3.50
CA ARG A 78 -20.98 -8.63 3.92
C ARG A 78 -21.04 -7.54 2.86
N VAL A 79 -21.03 -6.29 3.30
CA VAL A 79 -20.95 -5.10 2.44
C VAL A 79 -19.57 -4.49 2.62
N LEU A 80 -18.77 -4.50 1.56
CA LEU A 80 -17.35 -4.12 1.60
C LEU A 80 -17.15 -2.83 0.82
N LEU A 81 -16.59 -1.81 1.47
CA LEU A 81 -16.09 -0.60 0.81
C LEU A 81 -14.66 -0.87 0.34
N ARG A 82 -14.52 -1.24 -0.93
CA ARG A 82 -13.23 -1.54 -1.57
C ARG A 82 -12.63 -0.29 -2.18
N PHE A 83 -11.31 -0.16 -2.10
CA PHE A 83 -10.55 0.94 -2.69
C PHE A 83 -9.11 0.50 -2.89
N PRO A 84 -8.43 0.90 -3.96
CA PRO A 84 -7.04 0.52 -4.13
C PRO A 84 -6.14 1.41 -3.27
N GLN A 85 -4.93 0.95 -2.99
CA GLN A 85 -3.88 1.71 -2.33
C GLN A 85 -2.62 1.66 -3.19
N ARG A 86 -2.10 2.83 -3.54
CA ARG A 86 -0.77 2.96 -4.14
C ARG A 86 0.07 3.87 -3.27
N VAL A 87 1.22 3.40 -2.82
CA VAL A 87 2.14 4.14 -1.95
C VAL A 87 3.46 4.31 -2.65
N LYS A 88 3.92 5.54 -2.79
CA LYS A 88 5.25 5.87 -3.32
C LYS A 88 6.24 5.97 -2.17
N ASN A 89 7.46 5.44 -2.34
CA ASN A 89 8.59 5.92 -1.56
C ASN A 89 9.29 7.05 -2.32
N GLN A 90 9.01 8.30 -1.96
CA GLN A 90 9.65 9.48 -2.54
C GLN A 90 10.92 9.92 -1.80
N GLY A 91 11.29 9.17 -0.75
CA GLY A 91 12.45 9.44 0.07
C GLY A 91 13.75 9.07 -0.64
N THR A 92 14.82 9.03 0.14
CA THR A 92 16.19 8.78 -0.37
C THR A 92 16.78 7.45 0.10
N ALA A 93 16.04 6.70 0.93
CA ALA A 93 16.41 5.38 1.40
C ALA A 93 15.25 4.40 1.31
N ASP A 94 15.59 3.12 1.40
CA ASP A 94 14.66 2.01 1.29
C ASP A 94 13.74 1.99 2.50
N PHE A 95 12.43 1.82 2.26
CA PHE A 95 11.51 1.49 3.33
C PHE A 95 11.59 -0.01 3.56
N LEU A 96 12.06 -0.43 4.73
CA LEU A 96 12.27 -1.83 5.06
C LEU A 96 11.35 -2.24 6.22
N PRO A 97 10.85 -3.49 6.21
CA PRO A 97 10.06 -3.99 7.31
C PRO A 97 10.89 -4.02 8.61
N ASN A 98 10.28 -3.59 9.71
CA ASN A 98 10.92 -3.56 11.03
C ASN A 98 10.91 -4.93 11.75
N ARG A 99 10.22 -5.95 11.20
CA ARG A 99 10.17 -7.28 11.80
C ARG A 99 11.29 -8.19 11.28
N PRO A 100 12.00 -8.91 12.15
CA PRO A 100 12.94 -9.95 11.73
C PRO A 100 12.25 -10.99 10.83
N ARG A 101 12.94 -11.49 9.80
CA ARG A 101 12.36 -12.44 8.83
C ARG A 101 11.73 -13.69 9.46
N HIS A 102 12.22 -14.15 10.60
CA HIS A 102 11.69 -15.32 11.30
C HIS A 102 10.34 -15.07 12.00
N THR A 103 9.90 -13.81 12.11
CA THR A 103 8.59 -13.45 12.68
C THR A 103 7.59 -13.04 11.61
N TRP A 104 7.92 -13.22 10.34
CA TRP A 104 6.97 -12.94 9.26
C TRP A 104 5.88 -14.00 9.25
N GLU A 105 4.64 -13.57 9.07
CA GLU A 105 3.47 -14.45 9.11
C GLU A 105 3.17 -14.92 7.69
N TRP A 106 3.03 -16.24 7.50
CA TRP A 106 2.67 -16.82 6.20
C TRP A 106 1.15 -16.82 6.04
N HIS A 107 0.68 -16.28 4.92
CA HIS A 107 -0.72 -16.23 4.60
C HIS A 107 -1.03 -17.22 3.48
N SER A 108 -1.58 -18.39 3.84
CA SER A 108 -1.86 -19.49 2.91
C SER A 108 -2.78 -19.10 1.75
N CYS A 109 -3.67 -18.13 1.99
CA CYS A 109 -4.59 -17.62 0.99
C CYS A 109 -3.91 -16.80 -0.11
N HIS A 110 -2.87 -16.05 0.24
CA HIS A 110 -2.13 -15.19 -0.70
C HIS A 110 -0.77 -15.79 -1.11
N GLN A 111 -0.38 -16.91 -0.51
CA GLN A 111 0.85 -17.64 -0.78
C GLN A 111 2.13 -16.78 -0.67
N HIS A 112 2.13 -15.84 0.28
CA HIS A 112 3.31 -15.04 0.63
C HIS A 112 3.36 -14.71 2.12
N TYR A 113 4.48 -14.11 2.54
CA TYR A 113 4.68 -13.63 3.90
C TYR A 113 4.25 -12.17 4.05
N HIS A 114 3.66 -11.81 5.18
CA HIS A 114 3.48 -10.42 5.60
C HIS A 114 4.63 -10.02 6.52
N SER A 115 5.34 -8.93 6.18
CA SER A 115 6.56 -8.49 6.89
C SER A 115 6.32 -7.35 7.89
N MET A 116 5.09 -6.85 7.98
CA MET A 116 4.66 -5.82 8.93
C MET A 116 3.27 -6.12 9.45
N ASP A 117 3.04 -5.88 10.74
CA ASP A 117 1.73 -6.11 11.37
C ASP A 117 0.67 -5.10 10.92
N GLU A 118 1.11 -3.90 10.54
CA GLU A 118 0.24 -2.80 10.17
C GLU A 118 1.03 -1.83 9.27
N PHE A 119 0.92 -2.03 7.95
CA PHE A 119 1.48 -1.12 6.97
C PHE A 119 0.56 0.10 6.78
N SER A 120 -0.75 -0.13 6.74
CA SER A 120 -1.76 0.90 6.62
C SER A 120 -2.93 0.68 7.58
N HIS A 121 -3.56 1.79 7.98
CA HIS A 121 -4.79 1.80 8.78
C HIS A 121 -5.89 2.52 8.02
N TYR A 122 -7.05 1.86 7.92
CA TYR A 122 -8.22 2.35 7.22
C TYR A 122 -9.33 2.67 8.20
N ASP A 123 -9.80 3.91 8.17
CA ASP A 123 -10.92 4.38 9.00
C ASP A 123 -12.02 4.96 8.12
N LEU A 124 -13.27 4.64 8.47
CA LEU A 124 -14.44 5.35 7.98
C LEU A 124 -14.99 6.23 9.09
N LEU A 125 -15.03 7.54 8.85
CA LEU A 125 -15.44 8.55 9.82
C LEU A 125 -16.77 9.17 9.41
N ASP A 126 -17.66 9.41 10.35
CA ASP A 126 -18.85 10.24 10.11
C ASP A 126 -18.44 11.66 9.71
N ALA A 127 -19.01 12.19 8.63
CA ALA A 127 -18.58 13.48 8.09
C ALA A 127 -18.94 14.67 9.00
N ALA A 128 -20.00 14.55 9.81
CA ALA A 128 -20.45 15.64 10.68
C ALA A 128 -19.70 15.65 12.02
N THR A 129 -19.43 14.49 12.59
CA THR A 129 -18.87 14.33 13.94
C THR A 129 -17.40 13.94 13.96
N GLY A 130 -16.87 13.42 12.84
CA GLY A 130 -15.50 12.92 12.73
C GLY A 130 -15.23 11.62 13.50
N LYS A 131 -16.26 10.99 14.08
CA LYS A 131 -16.13 9.73 14.83
C LYS A 131 -16.04 8.54 13.89
N LYS A 132 -15.28 7.50 14.30
CA LYS A 132 -15.26 6.22 13.58
C LYS A 132 -16.65 5.60 13.59
N VAL A 133 -17.11 5.14 12.42
CA VAL A 133 -18.43 4.50 12.24
C VAL A 133 -18.35 3.04 11.82
N ALA A 134 -17.17 2.58 11.42
CA ALA A 134 -16.88 1.20 11.11
C ALA A 134 -15.72 0.70 11.96
N GLU A 135 -15.66 -0.61 12.17
CA GLU A 135 -14.45 -1.27 12.62
C GLU A 135 -13.42 -1.13 11.49
N GLY A 136 -12.49 -0.18 11.67
CA GLY A 136 -11.43 0.07 10.71
C GLY A 136 -10.61 -1.19 10.45
N HIS A 137 -9.90 -1.20 9.33
CA HIS A 137 -9.06 -2.33 8.97
C HIS A 137 -7.58 -1.97 9.09
N LYS A 138 -6.81 -2.89 9.68
CA LYS A 138 -5.35 -2.81 9.78
C LYS A 138 -4.79 -3.77 8.76
N ALA A 139 -4.31 -3.22 7.66
CA ALA A 139 -3.81 -4.06 6.60
C ALA A 139 -2.31 -4.32 6.82
N SER A 140 -1.97 -5.60 6.94
CA SER A 140 -0.62 -6.11 6.74
C SER A 140 -0.53 -6.57 5.29
N PHE A 141 0.51 -6.13 4.59
CA PHE A 141 0.75 -6.57 3.22
C PHE A 141 2.23 -6.84 2.99
N CYS A 142 2.52 -7.42 1.83
CA CYS A 142 3.87 -7.72 1.41
C CYS A 142 4.52 -6.54 0.68
N LEU A 143 5.57 -5.95 1.24
CA LEU A 143 6.24 -4.79 0.65
C LEU A 143 7.04 -5.17 -0.59
N GLU A 144 6.68 -4.61 -1.75
CA GLU A 144 7.40 -4.81 -3.01
C GLU A 144 7.40 -3.59 -3.94
N ASP A 145 8.29 -3.63 -4.94
CA ASP A 145 8.37 -2.61 -5.99
C ASP A 145 7.42 -2.98 -7.17
N SER A 146 6.12 -2.69 -7.04
CA SER A 146 5.12 -3.00 -8.08
C SER A 146 5.35 -2.20 -9.37
N THR A 147 5.74 -0.92 -9.27
CA THR A 147 6.20 -0.08 -10.40
C THR A 147 7.24 0.94 -9.92
N CYS A 148 7.99 1.56 -10.83
CA CYS A 148 8.93 2.63 -10.47
C CYS A 148 8.89 3.77 -11.49
N ASP A 149 9.24 4.97 -11.02
CA ASP A 149 9.50 6.12 -11.89
C ASP A 149 10.60 5.78 -12.90
N PHE A 150 10.58 6.44 -14.05
CA PHE A 150 11.56 6.23 -15.11
C PHE A 150 13.00 6.38 -14.57
N GLY A 151 13.84 5.40 -14.88
CA GLY A 151 15.25 5.35 -14.43
C GLY A 151 15.48 4.65 -13.09
N ASN A 152 14.43 4.34 -12.33
CA ASN A 152 14.54 3.53 -11.12
C ASN A 152 14.32 2.03 -11.43
N LEU A 153 15.05 1.16 -10.73
CA LEU A 153 14.97 -0.28 -10.88
C LEU A 153 14.28 -0.90 -9.67
N LYS A 154 13.36 -1.84 -9.93
CA LYS A 154 12.77 -2.70 -8.91
C LYS A 154 13.85 -3.55 -8.24
N ARG A 155 13.78 -3.68 -6.92
CA ARG A 155 14.68 -4.50 -6.10
C ARG A 155 13.96 -5.46 -5.17
N TYR A 156 12.75 -5.13 -4.74
CA TYR A 156 11.96 -5.95 -3.82
C TYR A 156 10.79 -6.60 -4.55
N ALA A 157 10.54 -7.87 -4.23
CA ALA A 157 9.44 -8.66 -4.76
C ALA A 157 8.99 -9.68 -3.72
N CYS A 158 7.69 -9.81 -3.53
CA CYS A 158 7.11 -10.75 -2.58
C CYS A 158 7.52 -12.20 -2.87
N THR A 159 7.67 -12.53 -4.15
CA THR A 159 8.08 -13.85 -4.65
C THR A 159 9.57 -14.16 -4.42
N SER A 160 10.42 -13.14 -4.23
CA SER A 160 11.86 -13.32 -4.02
C SER A 160 12.25 -13.40 -2.54
N HIS A 161 11.27 -13.42 -1.63
CA HIS A 161 11.46 -13.45 -0.17
C HIS A 161 12.26 -12.26 0.41
N THR A 162 12.39 -11.18 -0.35
CA THR A 162 13.01 -9.92 0.07
C THR A 162 11.97 -8.81 -0.06
N GLN A 163 11.61 -8.20 1.06
CA GLN A 163 10.56 -7.19 1.11
C GLN A 163 11.13 -5.81 1.43
N GLY A 164 10.50 -4.80 0.85
CA GLY A 164 10.86 -3.41 0.99
C GLY A 164 10.26 -2.58 -0.14
N LEU A 165 10.40 -1.26 -0.05
CA LEU A 165 10.01 -0.32 -1.10
C LEU A 165 11.16 0.63 -1.41
N SER A 166 11.66 0.54 -2.63
CA SER A 166 12.80 1.31 -3.13
C SER A 166 12.45 2.79 -3.34
N PRO A 167 13.42 3.72 -3.16
CA PRO A 167 13.27 5.10 -3.58
C PRO A 167 12.82 5.22 -5.04
N GLY A 168 11.81 6.05 -5.29
CA GLY A 168 11.22 6.25 -6.61
C GLY A 168 10.32 5.10 -7.09
N CYS A 169 10.06 4.10 -6.26
CA CYS A 169 9.15 2.99 -6.56
C CYS A 169 7.82 3.12 -5.81
N TYR A 170 6.84 2.34 -6.27
CA TYR A 170 5.49 2.29 -5.75
C TYR A 170 5.12 0.85 -5.40
N ASP A 171 4.51 0.68 -4.23
CA ASP A 171 3.79 -0.53 -3.85
C ASP A 171 2.29 -0.31 -4.13
N THR A 172 1.65 -1.21 -4.86
CA THR A 172 0.26 -1.06 -5.33
C THR A 172 -0.59 -2.27 -4.98
N TYR A 173 -1.61 -2.05 -4.17
CA TYR A 173 -2.68 -2.99 -3.86
C TYR A 173 -3.95 -2.56 -4.59
N ASN A 174 -4.40 -3.41 -5.50
CA ASN A 174 -5.65 -3.18 -6.21
C ASN A 174 -6.86 -3.51 -5.32
N ALA A 175 -7.99 -2.87 -5.60
CA ALA A 175 -9.20 -2.96 -4.78
C ALA A 175 -9.83 -4.36 -4.73
N ASP A 176 -9.50 -5.24 -5.68
CA ASP A 176 -9.96 -6.62 -5.79
C ASP A 176 -9.18 -7.60 -4.89
N ILE A 177 -8.02 -7.20 -4.37
CA ILE A 177 -7.23 -8.00 -3.44
C ILE A 177 -8.00 -8.20 -2.13
N ASP A 178 -7.81 -9.37 -1.51
CA ASP A 178 -8.39 -9.65 -0.20
C ASP A 178 -7.86 -8.68 0.87
N CYS A 179 -8.72 -8.35 1.84
CA CYS A 179 -8.44 -7.38 2.91
C CYS A 179 -8.25 -5.92 2.45
N GLN A 180 -8.36 -5.61 1.16
CA GLN A 180 -8.26 -4.26 0.63
C GLN A 180 -9.62 -3.53 0.67
N TRP A 181 -10.21 -3.45 1.87
CA TRP A 181 -11.52 -2.81 2.13
C TRP A 181 -11.71 -2.35 3.58
N ILE A 182 -12.83 -1.66 3.82
CA ILE A 182 -13.47 -1.58 5.14
C ILE A 182 -14.80 -2.33 5.06
N ASP A 183 -15.08 -3.21 6.03
CA ASP A 183 -16.39 -3.84 6.16
C ASP A 183 -17.39 -2.81 6.71
N ILE A 184 -18.37 -2.45 5.87
CA ILE A 184 -19.39 -1.44 6.15
C ILE A 184 -20.78 -2.07 6.28
N THR A 185 -20.86 -3.37 6.59
CA THR A 185 -22.13 -4.10 6.74
C THR A 185 -23.06 -3.42 7.74
N ASP A 186 -22.52 -2.93 8.84
CA ASP A 186 -23.26 -2.32 9.94
C ASP A 186 -23.37 -0.78 9.82
N VAL A 187 -22.90 -0.21 8.70
CA VAL A 187 -22.91 1.23 8.43
C VAL A 187 -24.14 1.61 7.62
N GLN A 188 -24.88 2.62 8.10
CA GLN A 188 -26.05 3.14 7.41
C GLN A 188 -25.67 3.99 6.17
N PRO A 189 -26.59 4.25 5.24
CA PRO A 189 -26.37 5.24 4.19
C PRO A 189 -26.10 6.64 4.78
N GLY A 190 -25.19 7.40 4.18
CA GLY A 190 -24.78 8.69 4.70
C GLY A 190 -23.55 9.29 4.04
N ASN A 191 -23.04 10.36 4.66
CA ASN A 191 -21.81 11.04 4.24
C ASN A 191 -20.70 10.74 5.24
N TYR A 192 -19.55 10.33 4.71
CA TYR A 192 -18.42 9.86 5.50
C TYR A 192 -17.11 10.44 4.96
N ILE A 193 -16.06 10.28 5.74
CA ILE A 193 -14.67 10.49 5.33
C ILE A 193 -13.94 9.16 5.40
N LEU A 194 -13.45 8.67 4.26
CA LEU A 194 -12.46 7.59 4.23
C LEU A 194 -11.11 8.20 4.59
N LYS A 195 -10.44 7.65 5.60
CA LYS A 195 -9.08 8.01 6.00
C LYS A 195 -8.17 6.79 5.80
N VAL A 196 -7.14 6.95 4.99
CA VAL A 196 -6.07 5.96 4.77
C VAL A 196 -4.79 6.53 5.36
N HIS A 197 -4.18 5.85 6.32
CA HIS A 197 -2.95 6.28 6.99
C HIS A 197 -1.85 5.22 6.82
N VAL A 198 -0.78 5.56 6.11
CA VAL A 198 0.38 4.67 5.91
C VAL A 198 1.40 4.87 7.01
N ASN A 199 2.06 3.80 7.44
CA ASN A 199 2.97 3.78 8.60
C ASN A 199 2.41 4.51 9.85
N PRO A 200 1.17 4.20 10.28
CA PRO A 200 0.41 4.99 11.23
C PRO A 200 0.99 4.99 12.66
N LYS A 201 1.87 4.05 12.96
CA LYS A 201 2.52 3.88 14.26
C LYS A 201 3.93 4.46 14.32
N TYR A 202 4.41 5.06 13.22
CA TYR A 202 5.76 5.62 13.12
C TYR A 202 6.86 4.59 13.45
N ILE A 203 6.61 3.32 13.14
CA ILE A 203 7.51 2.21 13.49
C ILE A 203 8.78 2.27 12.63
N VAL A 204 8.63 2.59 11.35
CA VAL A 204 9.75 2.87 10.45
C VAL A 204 9.93 4.37 10.39
N LEU A 205 11.17 4.85 10.52
CA LEU A 205 11.47 6.28 10.43
C LEU A 205 11.34 6.77 8.99
N GLU A 206 10.72 7.93 8.81
CA GLU A 206 10.56 8.60 7.53
C GLU A 206 11.09 10.04 7.60
N SER A 207 11.46 10.63 6.47
CA SER A 207 11.90 12.03 6.42
C SER A 207 10.76 13.03 6.59
N ASP A 208 9.54 12.63 6.23
CA ASP A 208 8.33 13.39 6.40
C ASP A 208 7.21 12.43 6.82
N PHE A 209 6.39 12.86 7.77
CA PHE A 209 5.20 12.12 8.21
C PHE A 209 3.91 12.90 7.95
N THR A 210 4.03 14.16 7.48
CA THR A 210 2.91 15.08 7.27
C THR A 210 2.14 14.80 5.98
N ASN A 211 2.58 13.81 5.22
CA ASN A 211 2.05 13.39 3.92
C ASN A 211 1.55 11.93 3.92
N ASN A 212 1.55 11.25 5.06
CA ASN A 212 1.17 9.83 5.19
C ASN A 212 -0.35 9.56 5.18
N VAL A 213 -1.20 10.60 5.13
CA VAL A 213 -2.65 10.44 5.28
C VAL A 213 -3.38 10.93 4.04
N VAL A 214 -4.21 10.06 3.45
CA VAL A 214 -5.24 10.45 2.48
C VAL A 214 -6.58 10.54 3.19
N ARG A 215 -7.34 11.60 2.88
CA ARG A 215 -8.78 11.71 3.21
C ARG A 215 -9.60 11.90 1.94
N CYS A 216 -10.71 11.19 1.85
CA CYS A 216 -11.68 11.26 0.76
C CYS A 216 -13.09 11.48 1.30
N ASN A 217 -13.90 12.29 0.62
CA ASN A 217 -15.32 12.37 0.88
C ASN A 217 -16.01 11.13 0.28
N ILE A 218 -16.84 10.48 1.09
CA ILE A 218 -17.58 9.28 0.74
C ILE A 218 -19.07 9.57 0.87
N HIS A 219 -19.83 9.37 -0.19
CA HIS A 219 -21.29 9.37 -0.15
C HIS A 219 -21.81 7.96 -0.40
N TYR A 220 -22.35 7.31 0.63
CA TYR A 220 -22.84 5.94 0.58
C TYR A 220 -24.37 5.91 0.59
N THR A 221 -24.95 5.23 -0.40
CA THR A 221 -26.41 5.17 -0.63
C THR A 221 -27.06 3.87 -0.13
N GLY A 222 -26.29 2.97 0.49
CA GLY A 222 -26.73 1.59 0.80
C GLY A 222 -26.46 0.58 -0.32
N ARG A 223 -26.20 1.06 -1.54
CA ARG A 223 -25.92 0.22 -2.72
C ARG A 223 -24.69 0.68 -3.50
N TYR A 224 -24.54 1.99 -3.65
CA TYR A 224 -23.45 2.62 -4.38
C TYR A 224 -22.67 3.57 -3.48
N VAL A 225 -21.43 3.84 -3.86
CA VAL A 225 -20.58 4.85 -3.25
C VAL A 225 -20.11 5.84 -4.30
N SER A 226 -20.08 7.12 -3.93
CA SER A 226 -19.32 8.15 -4.66
C SER A 226 -18.16 8.60 -3.80
N THR A 227 -16.97 8.62 -4.39
CA THR A 227 -15.72 9.03 -3.75
C THR A 227 -15.20 10.29 -4.43
N THR A 228 -15.03 11.36 -3.66
CA THR A 228 -14.64 12.67 -4.19
C THR A 228 -13.69 13.38 -3.25
N ASN A 229 -13.00 14.40 -3.75
CA ASN A 229 -12.12 15.27 -2.95
C ASN A 229 -11.06 14.48 -2.15
N CYS A 230 -10.52 13.41 -2.73
CA CYS A 230 -9.39 12.70 -2.16
C CYS A 230 -8.15 13.59 -2.17
N LYS A 231 -7.50 13.73 -1.03
CA LYS A 231 -6.30 14.55 -0.88
C LYS A 231 -5.42 14.07 0.26
N ILE A 232 -4.13 14.38 0.15
CA ILE A 232 -3.19 14.25 1.24
C ILE A 232 -3.53 15.31 2.30
N VAL A 233 -3.50 14.91 3.57
CA VAL A 233 -3.69 15.80 4.72
C VAL A 233 -2.57 15.57 5.73
N GLN A 234 -2.28 16.60 6.53
CA GLN A 234 -1.34 16.47 7.64
C GLN A 234 -1.86 15.49 8.68
N SER A 235 -0.96 14.61 9.14
CA SER A 235 -1.22 13.53 10.10
C SER A 235 -1.53 14.04 11.51
#